data_AF-A0A963C3Q9-F1
#
_entry.id   AF-A0A963C3Q9-F1
#
_cell.length_a   1.000
_cell.length_b   1.000
_cell.length_c   1.000
_cell.angle_alpha   90.00
_cell.angle_beta   90.00
_cell.angle_gamma   90.00
#
_symmetry.space_group_name_H-M   'P 1'
#
loop_
_entity.id
_entity.type
_entity.pdbx_description
1 polymer ?
#
loop_
_entity_poly.entity_id
_entity_poly.type
_entity_poly.pdbx_seq_one_letter_code
_entity_poly.pdbx_strand_id
1 'polypeptide(L)'
;MGRWERPFVRMLGGLAALTLFFIMLLTCIDVAGRYLFDQPVPGALEVTEFVMGALIFTSLPLVTLRQEQVTVDLFEQFIPR
;
A
#
# COMPACT_ATOMS: atom_id res chain seq x y z
N MET A 1 5.97 20.66 -9.25
CA MET A 1 6.15 19.51 -10.15
C MET A 1 6.41 19.97 -11.57
N GLY A 2 7.59 19.66 -12.10
CA GLY A 2 7.92 19.87 -13.52
C GLY A 2 6.94 19.12 -14.43
N ARG A 3 6.71 19.65 -15.64
CA ARG A 3 5.77 19.08 -16.61
C ARG A 3 6.09 17.61 -16.99
N TRP A 4 7.34 17.21 -16.78
CA TRP A 4 7.89 15.87 -17.03
C TRP A 4 7.65 14.86 -15.88
N GLU A 5 7.37 15.32 -14.66
CA GLU A 5 7.18 14.46 -13.48
C GLU A 5 5.76 13.90 -13.38
N ARG A 6 4.79 14.66 -13.92
CA ARG A 6 3.36 14.30 -13.93
C ARG A 6 3.07 12.90 -14.49
N PRO A 7 3.61 12.49 -15.66
CA PRO A 7 3.37 11.14 -16.17
C PRO A 7 3.95 10.06 -15.27
N PHE A 8 5.15 10.26 -14.71
CA PHE A 8 5.80 9.30 -13.83
C PHE A 8 5.00 9.06 -12.54
N VAL A 9 4.57 10.15 -11.88
CA VAL A 9 3.73 10.08 -10.67
C VAL A 9 2.39 9.42 -10.97
N ARG A 10 1.78 9.69 -12.14
CA ARG A 10 0.50 9.10 -12.53
C ARG A 10 0.64 7.60 -12.82
N MET A 11 1.74 7.18 -13.43
CA MET A 11 2.04 5.77 -13.67
C MET A 11 2.30 5.00 -12.37
N LEU A 12 3.14 5.53 -11.48
CA LEU A 12 3.37 4.97 -10.14
C LEU A 12 2.08 4.90 -9.32
N GLY A 13 1.28 5.97 -9.31
CA GLY A 13 0.00 5.99 -8.62
C GLY A 13 -1.00 4.98 -9.20
N GLY A 14 -1.03 4.81 -10.52
CA GLY A 14 -1.85 3.79 -11.18
C GLY A 14 -1.43 2.36 -10.80
N LEU A 15 -0.14 2.08 -10.79
CA LEU A 15 0.40 0.79 -10.36
C LEU A 15 0.10 0.51 -8.88
N ALA A 16 0.37 1.48 -7.99
CA ALA A 16 0.07 1.36 -6.58
C ALA A 16 -1.42 1.10 -6.32
N ALA A 17 -2.32 1.82 -7.02
CA ALA A 17 -3.76 1.62 -6.91
C ALA A 17 -4.20 0.23 -7.40
N LEU A 18 -3.61 -0.27 -8.50
CA LEU A 18 -3.89 -1.61 -9.02
C LEU A 18 -3.45 -2.69 -8.03
N THR A 19 -2.25 -2.57 -7.46
CA THR A 19 -1.73 -3.51 -6.47
C THR A 19 -2.58 -3.49 -5.19
N LEU A 20 -2.99 -2.31 -4.71
CA LEU A 20 -3.92 -2.16 -3.59
C LEU A 20 -5.30 -2.77 -3.87
N PHE A 21 -5.82 -2.59 -5.09
CA PHE A 21 -7.08 -3.19 -5.49
C PHE A 21 -6.98 -4.72 -5.49
N PHE A 22 -5.87 -5.27 -5.98
CA PHE A 22 -5.64 -6.71 -6.01
C PHE A 22 -5.59 -7.33 -4.60
N ILE A 23 -4.85 -6.72 -3.66
CA ILE A 23 -4.77 -7.21 -2.28
C ILE A 23 -6.12 -7.09 -1.55
N MET A 24 -6.90 -6.04 -1.83
CA MET A 24 -8.28 -5.92 -1.33
C MET A 24 -9.17 -7.05 -1.86
N LEU A 25 -9.12 -7.31 -3.17
CA LEU A 25 -9.95 -8.33 -3.80
C LEU A 25 -9.60 -9.72 -3.26
N LEU A 26 -8.30 -10.02 -3.14
CA LEU A 26 -7.81 -11.26 -2.53
C LEU A 26 -8.33 -11.41 -1.09
N THR A 27 -8.27 -10.34 -0.29
CA THR A 27 -8.79 -10.34 1.09
C THR A 27 -10.31 -10.58 1.11
N CYS A 28 -11.06 -9.95 0.21
CA CYS A 28 -12.50 -10.18 0.08
C CYS A 28 -12.83 -11.63 -0.30
N ILE A 29 -12.09 -12.21 -1.25
CA ILE A 29 -12.27 -13.62 -1.64
C ILE A 29 -11.89 -14.55 -0.49
N ASP A 30 -10.81 -14.28 0.24
CA ASP A 30 -10.39 -15.09 1.39
C ASP A 30 -11.47 -15.13 2.47
N VAL A 31 -12.02 -13.97 2.79
CA VAL A 31 -13.14 -13.81 3.73
C VAL A 31 -14.39 -14.53 3.21
N ALA A 32 -14.79 -14.28 1.97
CA ALA A 32 -15.97 -14.93 1.38
C ALA A 32 -15.80 -16.46 1.30
N GLY A 33 -14.60 -16.96 0.96
CA GLY A 33 -14.24 -18.37 0.93
C GLY A 33 -14.44 -19.03 2.29
N ARG A 34 -13.90 -18.39 3.34
CA ARG A 34 -14.04 -18.85 4.72
C ARG A 34 -15.51 -18.91 5.17
N TYR A 35 -16.33 -17.92 4.80
CA TYR A 35 -17.74 -17.86 5.24
C TYR A 35 -18.71 -18.69 4.39
N LEU A 36 -18.46 -18.85 3.09
CA LEU A 36 -19.37 -19.55 2.17
C LEU A 36 -19.02 -21.02 1.97
N PHE A 37 -17.73 -21.36 2.02
CA PHE A 37 -17.22 -22.69 1.69
C PHE A 37 -16.53 -23.38 2.87
N ASP A 38 -16.46 -22.74 4.05
CA ASP A 38 -15.70 -23.19 5.24
C ASP A 38 -14.22 -23.49 4.93
N GLN A 39 -13.72 -22.95 3.81
CA GLN A 39 -12.37 -23.17 3.31
C GLN A 39 -11.76 -21.81 2.98
N PRO A 40 -10.79 -21.32 3.76
CA PRO A 40 -10.03 -20.13 3.40
C PRO A 40 -9.23 -20.38 2.12
N VAL A 41 -8.80 -19.31 1.44
CA VAL A 41 -8.05 -19.45 0.19
C VAL A 41 -6.68 -20.05 0.49
N PRO A 42 -6.34 -21.23 -0.05
CA PRO A 42 -5.06 -21.87 0.21
C PRO A 42 -3.91 -21.01 -0.36
N GLY A 43 -2.90 -20.73 0.45
CA GLY A 43 -1.76 -19.90 0.04
C GLY A 43 -2.04 -18.39 -0.01
N ALA A 44 -3.20 -17.91 0.49
CA ALA A 44 -3.53 -16.49 0.52
C ALA A 44 -2.47 -15.62 1.23
N LEU A 45 -1.88 -16.14 2.31
CA LEU A 45 -0.83 -15.44 3.07
C LEU A 45 0.41 -15.20 2.22
N GLU A 46 0.96 -16.25 1.59
CA GLU A 46 2.16 -16.15 0.75
C GLU A 46 1.94 -15.14 -0.39
N VAL A 47 0.80 -15.23 -1.08
CA VAL A 47 0.45 -14.29 -2.15
C VAL A 47 0.35 -12.86 -1.62
N THR A 48 -0.27 -12.67 -0.45
CA THR A 48 -0.41 -11.35 0.18
C THR A 48 0.95 -10.76 0.55
N GLU A 49 1.90 -11.56 1.05
CA GLU A 49 3.27 -11.11 1.37
C GLU A 49 4.01 -10.63 0.11
N PHE A 50 3.95 -11.39 -0.99
CA PHE A 50 4.54 -10.97 -2.26
C PHE A 50 3.90 -9.68 -2.81
N VAL A 51 2.57 -9.58 -2.76
CA VAL A 51 1.83 -8.40 -3.23
C VAL A 51 2.12 -7.19 -2.35
N MET A 52 2.25 -7.37 -1.03
CA MET A 52 2.62 -6.30 -0.10
C MET A 52 4.03 -5.77 -0.39
N GLY A 53 4.98 -6.66 -0.73
CA GLY A 53 6.30 -6.24 -1.21
C GLY A 53 6.21 -5.34 -2.44
N ALA A 54 5.46 -5.77 -3.47
CA ALA A 54 5.23 -4.97 -4.67
C ALA A 54 4.52 -3.62 -4.36
N LEU A 55 3.59 -3.63 -3.40
CA LEU A 55 2.90 -2.44 -2.95
C LEU A 55 3.89 -1.44 -2.34
N ILE A 56 4.77 -1.87 -1.43
CA ILE A 56 5.75 -1.01 -0.76
C ILE A 56 6.66 -0.33 -1.81
N PHE A 57 7.18 -1.08 -2.78
CA PHE A 57 8.05 -0.53 -3.81
C PHE A 57 7.36 0.47 -4.74
N THR A 58 6.05 0.34 -4.95
CA THR A 58 5.26 1.28 -5.76
C THR A 58 4.74 2.47 -4.96
N SER A 59 4.38 2.28 -3.69
CA SER A 59 3.82 3.32 -2.82
C SER A 59 4.89 4.22 -2.22
N LEU A 60 6.00 3.68 -1.71
CA LEU A 60 7.07 4.43 -1.03
C LEU A 60 7.54 5.67 -1.82
N PRO A 61 7.96 5.57 -3.11
CA PRO A 61 8.38 6.74 -3.87
C PRO A 61 7.25 7.76 -4.05
N LEU A 62 5.98 7.31 -4.14
CA LEU A 62 4.82 8.19 -4.28
C LEU A 62 4.58 9.00 -2.99
N VAL A 63 4.62 8.37 -1.81
CA VAL A 63 4.42 9.05 -0.52
C VAL A 63 5.58 10.00 -0.21
N THR A 64 6.82 9.60 -0.51
CA THR A 64 8.01 10.44 -0.31
C THR A 64 7.98 11.68 -1.20
N LEU A 65 7.56 11.56 -2.47
CA LEU A 65 7.38 12.71 -3.37
C LEU A 65 6.31 13.70 -2.90
N ARG A 66 5.29 13.20 -2.19
CA ARG A 66 4.20 14.02 -1.67
C ARG A 66 4.43 14.53 -0.25
N GLN A 67 5.50 14.09 0.41
CA GLN A 67 5.79 14.38 1.83
C GLN A 67 4.59 14.01 2.74
N GLU A 68 3.83 12.97 2.37
CA GLU A 68 2.64 12.49 3.10
C GLU A 68 2.99 11.47 4.20
N GLN A 69 4.28 11.31 4.51
CA GLN A 69 4.74 10.42 5.57
C GLN A 69 4.31 10.99 6.93
N VAL A 70 3.81 10.12 7.82
CA VAL A 70 3.47 10.52 9.19
C VAL A 70 4.78 10.88 9.92
N THR A 71 4.99 12.16 10.18
CA THR A 71 6.09 12.66 11.00
C THR A 71 5.65 12.67 12.45
N VAL A 72 6.45 12.06 13.34
CA VAL A 72 6.24 12.12 14.78
C VAL A 72 7.39 12.92 15.37
N ASP A 73 7.07 14.06 15.99
CA ASP A 73 8.05 14.90 16.66
C ASP A 73 8.38 14.33 18.04
N LEU A 74 9.49 13.58 18.11
CA LEU A 74 9.91 12.86 19.32
C LEU A 74 10.43 13.78 20.43
N PHE A 75 11.00 14.94 20.07
CA PHE A 75 11.72 15.82 21.00
C PHE A 75 10.96 17.11 21.35
N GLU A 76 9.90 17.45 20.61
CA GLU A 76 9.14 18.69 20.81
C GLU A 76 8.37 18.69 22.14
N GLN A 77 8.08 17.49 22.67
CA GLN A 77 7.43 17.32 23.97
C GLN A 77 8.39 17.50 25.17
N PHE A 78 9.71 17.44 24.94
CA PHE A 78 10.74 17.52 25.99
C PHE A 78 11.47 18.87 26.06
N ILE A 79 11.27 19.76 25.08
CA ILE A 79 11.87 21.09 25.07
C ILE A 79 10.90 22.07 25.74
N PRO A 80 11.14 22.52 26.99
CA PRO A 80 10.42 23.65 27.55
C PRO A 80 10.75 24.92 26.75
N ARG A 81 9.72 25.73 26.47
CA ARG A 81 9.86 27.00 25.74
C ARG A 81 10.62 28.05 26.53
#